data_AF-A0A4Y2QW40-F1
#
_entry.id   AF-A0A4Y2QW40-F1
#
_cell.length_a   1.000
_cell.length_b   1.000
_cell.length_c   1.000
_cell.angle_alpha   90.00
_cell.angle_beta   90.00
_cell.angle_gamma   90.00
#
_symmetry.space_group_name_H-M   'P 1'
#
loop_
_entity.id
_entity.type
_entity.pdbx_description
1 polymer ?
#
loop_
_entity_poly.entity_id
_entity_poly.type
_entity_poly.pdbx_seq_one_letter_code
_entity_poly.pdbx_strand_id
1 'polypeptide(L)'
;MSSEAIFDDHLSYCRIHKPQKVEMPTATHLSIEKFHFQLPVPYAIYVDFESIITPNTQQVNDVSLHEPCGYFYVVIGPNWKSVKSLTVYRGIGAAKLLVSSMLKEEEEISSILKKIISLSKPTDEEKLFKSAVNCQLCGDELKKDRVRDYDHLTGKYKGSAHNICNLNYKLSWKIPVILHNGKHFDTHIIMQAMGQFKDEKIDCSANSMEKYITSSVGKLQFVNS
;
A
#
# COMPACT_ATOMS: atom_id res chain seq x y z
N MET A 1 -8.04 -13.43 -37.31
CA MET A 1 -7.60 -14.83 -37.06
C MET A 1 -8.84 -15.69 -37.04
N SER A 2 -8.85 -16.85 -37.71
CA SER A 2 -9.99 -17.78 -37.70
C SER A 2 -10.10 -18.46 -36.33
N SER A 3 -11.30 -18.90 -35.96
CA SER A 3 -11.56 -19.65 -34.71
C SER A 3 -10.73 -20.93 -34.60
N GLU A 4 -10.40 -21.57 -35.73
CA GLU A 4 -9.54 -22.75 -35.78
C GLU A 4 -8.09 -22.45 -35.40
N ALA A 5 -7.53 -21.33 -35.85
CA ALA A 5 -6.14 -20.98 -35.52
C ALA A 5 -5.95 -20.74 -34.01
N ILE A 6 -6.99 -20.21 -33.34
CA ILE A 6 -6.99 -19.98 -31.88
C ILE A 6 -7.09 -21.32 -31.13
N PHE A 7 -7.89 -22.25 -31.65
CA PHE A 7 -8.07 -23.58 -31.05
C PHE A 7 -6.80 -24.42 -31.14
N ASP A 8 -6.12 -24.41 -32.28
CA ASP A 8 -4.87 -25.14 -32.49
C ASP A 8 -3.73 -24.59 -31.60
N ASP A 9 -3.65 -23.27 -31.47
CA ASP A 9 -2.69 -22.61 -30.57
C ASP A 9 -2.97 -22.97 -29.10
N HIS A 10 -4.23 -22.93 -28.65
CA HIS A 10 -4.61 -23.35 -27.29
C HIS A 10 -4.27 -24.82 -27.01
N LEU A 11 -4.53 -25.73 -27.96
CA LEU A 11 -4.23 -27.15 -27.82
C LEU A 11 -2.73 -27.41 -27.61
N SER A 12 -1.88 -26.60 -28.23
CA SER A 12 -0.42 -26.68 -28.05
C SER A 12 -0.01 -26.43 -26.61
N TYR A 13 -0.57 -25.40 -25.94
CA TYR A 13 -0.27 -25.09 -24.54
C TYR A 13 -0.97 -26.02 -23.55
N CYS A 14 -2.22 -26.39 -23.82
CA CYS A 14 -3.04 -27.20 -22.93
C CYS A 14 -2.45 -28.61 -22.71
N ARG A 15 -1.87 -29.20 -23.76
CA ARG A 15 -1.33 -30.58 -23.71
C ARG A 15 0.06 -30.71 -23.10
N ILE A 16 0.82 -29.61 -22.99
CA ILE A 16 2.18 -29.62 -22.43
C ILE A 16 2.15 -29.80 -20.91
N HIS A 17 1.12 -29.30 -20.24
CA HIS A 17 1.01 -29.33 -18.78
C HIS A 17 0.13 -30.50 -18.31
N LYS A 18 0.62 -31.27 -17.35
CA LYS A 18 -0.19 -32.33 -16.71
C LYS A 18 -1.42 -31.70 -16.03
N PRO A 19 -2.56 -32.40 -15.98
CA PRO A 19 -3.72 -31.96 -15.20
C PRO A 19 -3.28 -31.64 -13.78
N GLN A 20 -3.53 -30.41 -13.34
CA GLN A 20 -3.17 -29.98 -12.00
C GLN A 20 -4.29 -30.43 -11.05
N LYS A 21 -4.01 -31.41 -10.19
CA LYS A 21 -4.92 -31.80 -9.11
C LYS A 21 -4.80 -30.76 -8.01
N VAL A 22 -5.90 -30.09 -7.69
CA VAL A 22 -5.96 -29.20 -6.53
C VAL A 22 -5.95 -30.08 -5.28
N GLU A 23 -4.83 -30.09 -4.55
CA GLU A 23 -4.75 -30.71 -3.23
C GLU A 23 -5.03 -29.65 -2.17
N MET A 24 -6.15 -29.82 -1.48
CA MET A 24 -6.50 -28.98 -0.34
C MET A 24 -5.66 -29.39 0.87
N PRO A 25 -5.22 -28.43 1.71
CA PRO A 25 -4.56 -28.74 2.97
C PRO A 25 -5.43 -29.67 3.83
N THR A 26 -4.82 -30.69 4.43
CA THR A 26 -5.49 -31.59 5.38
C THR A 26 -5.71 -30.98 6.76
N ALA A 27 -5.05 -29.86 7.06
CA ALA A 27 -5.21 -29.16 8.31
C ALA A 27 -6.62 -28.57 8.44
N THR A 28 -7.29 -28.85 9.56
CA THR A 28 -8.60 -28.28 9.91
C THR A 28 -8.51 -26.87 10.47
N HIS A 29 -7.29 -26.38 10.73
CA HIS A 29 -7.01 -25.08 11.31
C HIS A 29 -5.96 -24.35 10.48
N LEU A 30 -6.20 -23.06 10.26
CA LEU A 30 -5.27 -22.14 9.62
C LEU A 30 -4.69 -21.21 10.69
N SER A 31 -3.38 -21.02 10.68
CA SER A 31 -2.67 -20.06 11.53
C SER A 31 -2.13 -18.92 10.66
N ILE A 32 -2.18 -17.70 11.19
CA ILE A 32 -1.60 -16.53 10.52
C ILE A 32 -0.14 -16.43 10.91
N GLU A 33 0.76 -16.84 10.03
CA GLU A 33 2.21 -16.78 10.29
C GLU A 33 2.77 -15.35 10.22
N LYS A 34 2.13 -14.50 9.41
CA LYS A 34 2.61 -13.13 9.13
C LYS A 34 1.87 -12.08 9.98
N PHE A 35 1.98 -12.22 11.29
CA PHE A 35 1.36 -11.31 12.27
C PHE A 35 1.75 -9.83 12.08
N HIS A 36 2.89 -9.55 11.47
CA HIS A 36 3.34 -8.19 11.16
C HIS A 36 2.46 -7.45 10.14
N PHE A 37 1.69 -8.17 9.30
CA PHE A 37 0.69 -7.57 8.41
C PHE A 37 -0.64 -7.29 9.08
N GLN A 38 -0.80 -7.62 10.37
CA GLN A 38 -2.01 -7.29 11.12
C GLN A 38 -2.04 -5.83 11.57
N LEU A 39 -0.89 -5.12 11.55
CA LEU A 39 -0.84 -3.71 11.87
C LEU A 39 -1.49 -2.88 10.75
N PRO A 40 -2.52 -2.08 11.04
CA PRO A 40 -3.03 -1.13 10.07
C PRO A 40 -1.96 -0.08 9.78
N VAL A 41 -1.93 0.39 8.54
CA VAL A 41 -1.17 1.58 8.20
C VAL A 41 -1.78 2.79 8.93
N PRO A 42 -0.97 3.69 9.52
CA PRO A 42 -1.51 4.80 10.29
C PRO A 42 -2.24 5.83 9.44
N TYR A 43 -1.77 6.02 8.19
CA TYR A 43 -2.33 6.97 7.25
C TYR A 43 -2.52 6.30 5.90
N ALA A 44 -3.60 6.68 5.21
CA ALA A 44 -3.86 6.31 3.83
C ALA A 44 -4.42 7.52 3.08
N ILE A 45 -4.04 7.66 1.81
CA ILE A 45 -4.54 8.72 0.94
C ILE A 45 -5.43 8.08 -0.11
N TYR A 46 -6.67 8.52 -0.22
CA TYR A 46 -7.55 8.13 -1.32
C TYR A 46 -7.54 9.23 -2.35
N VAL A 47 -7.26 8.87 -3.59
CA VAL A 47 -7.10 9.80 -4.70
C VAL A 47 -7.96 9.33 -5.86
N ASP A 48 -8.55 10.30 -6.53
CA ASP A 48 -9.19 10.10 -7.82
C ASP A 48 -8.90 11.31 -8.72
N PHE A 49 -8.86 11.09 -10.03
CA PHE A 49 -8.61 12.17 -10.97
C PHE A 49 -9.42 12.02 -12.25
N GLU A 50 -9.72 13.16 -12.84
CA GLU A 50 -10.51 13.28 -14.06
C GLU A 50 -9.58 13.65 -15.21
N SER A 51 -9.87 13.10 -16.39
CA SER A 51 -9.13 13.39 -17.62
C SER A 51 -10.06 13.84 -18.73
N ILE A 52 -9.61 14.80 -19.53
CA ILE A 52 -10.26 15.20 -20.77
C ILE A 52 -9.66 14.38 -21.90
N ILE A 53 -10.51 13.87 -22.77
CA ILE A 53 -10.09 13.15 -23.96
C ILE A 53 -9.88 14.16 -25.08
N THR A 54 -8.67 14.22 -25.62
CA THR A 54 -8.31 15.03 -26.77
C THR A 54 -7.91 14.14 -27.95
N PRO A 55 -8.22 14.53 -29.20
CA PRO A 55 -7.82 13.75 -30.36
C PRO A 55 -6.30 13.74 -30.48
N ASN A 56 -5.72 12.54 -30.64
CA ASN A 56 -4.29 12.41 -30.83
C ASN A 56 -3.95 12.65 -32.31
N THR A 57 -3.41 13.83 -32.62
CA THR A 57 -2.98 14.21 -33.97
C THR A 57 -1.55 13.79 -34.31
N GLN A 58 -0.83 13.17 -33.37
CA GLN A 58 0.62 12.92 -33.48
C GLN A 58 0.99 11.44 -33.71
N GLN A 59 0.12 10.48 -33.40
CA GLN A 59 0.39 9.05 -33.59
C GLN A 59 -0.69 8.35 -34.41
N VAL A 60 -0.26 7.42 -35.27
CA VAL A 60 -1.11 6.73 -36.27
C VAL A 60 -2.03 5.67 -35.65
N ASN A 61 -1.71 5.19 -34.44
CA ASN A 61 -2.38 4.03 -33.83
C ASN A 61 -3.19 4.34 -32.56
N ASP A 62 -3.01 5.52 -31.95
CA ASP A 62 -3.78 5.95 -30.78
C ASP A 62 -4.73 7.06 -31.18
N VAL A 63 -6.03 6.85 -31.01
CA VAL A 63 -7.08 7.77 -31.49
C VAL A 63 -7.32 8.93 -30.51
N SER A 64 -6.94 8.75 -29.24
CA SER A 64 -7.27 9.66 -28.14
C SER A 64 -6.15 9.78 -27.12
N LEU A 65 -5.74 11.01 -26.82
CA LEU A 65 -4.88 11.37 -25.70
C LEU A 65 -5.75 11.71 -24.50
N HIS A 66 -5.39 11.23 -23.32
CA HIS A 66 -6.06 11.63 -22.10
C HIS A 66 -5.21 12.61 -21.32
N GLU A 67 -5.75 13.80 -21.08
CA GLU A 67 -5.08 14.86 -20.35
C GLU A 67 -5.76 15.06 -18.99
N PRO A 68 -5.07 14.78 -17.87
CA PRO A 68 -5.58 15.02 -16.53
C PRO A 68 -5.95 16.49 -16.34
N CYS A 69 -7.21 16.74 -16.02
CA CYS A 69 -7.78 18.09 -15.90
C CYS A 69 -8.18 18.45 -14.46
N GLY A 70 -8.17 17.48 -13.55
CA GLY A 70 -8.44 17.71 -12.14
C GLY A 70 -8.24 16.48 -11.29
N TYR A 71 -8.10 16.66 -10.00
CA TYR A 71 -8.02 15.58 -9.03
C TYR A 71 -8.69 15.98 -7.73
N PHE A 72 -9.04 14.98 -6.93
CA PHE A 72 -9.30 15.19 -5.52
C PHE A 72 -8.59 14.12 -4.69
N TYR A 73 -8.31 14.46 -3.45
CA TYR A 73 -7.83 13.47 -2.50
C TYR A 73 -8.25 13.77 -1.07
N VAL A 74 -8.33 12.70 -0.28
CA VAL A 74 -8.58 12.76 1.15
C VAL A 74 -7.50 11.98 1.89
N VAL A 75 -7.06 12.50 3.03
CA VAL A 75 -6.07 11.85 3.90
C VAL A 75 -6.80 11.29 5.11
N ILE A 76 -6.81 9.97 5.22
CA ILE A 76 -7.40 9.24 6.35
C ILE A 76 -6.29 8.95 7.36
N GLY A 77 -6.51 9.36 8.60
CA GLY A 77 -5.57 9.13 9.71
C GLY A 77 -5.91 7.90 10.56
N PRO A 78 -5.20 7.71 11.68
CA PRO A 78 -5.30 6.48 12.49
C PRO A 78 -6.68 6.19 13.06
N ASN A 79 -7.51 7.23 13.22
CA ASN A 79 -8.87 7.13 13.74
C ASN A 79 -9.93 6.87 12.67
N TRP A 80 -9.53 6.49 11.44
CA TRP A 80 -10.41 6.28 10.29
C TRP A 80 -11.24 7.51 9.92
N LYS A 81 -10.72 8.69 10.24
CA LYS A 81 -11.34 9.98 9.94
C LYS A 81 -10.41 10.78 9.05
N SER A 82 -11.02 11.65 8.25
CA SER A 82 -10.26 12.62 7.48
C SER A 82 -9.48 13.53 8.43
N VAL A 83 -8.19 13.68 8.16
CA VAL A 83 -7.29 14.54 8.93
C VAL A 83 -7.48 16.01 8.56
N LYS A 84 -7.91 16.26 7.33
CA LYS A 84 -8.09 17.60 6.75
C LYS A 84 -9.30 17.66 5.83
N SER A 85 -9.64 18.86 5.38
CA SER A 85 -10.68 19.02 4.35
C SER A 85 -10.27 18.38 3.03
N LEU A 86 -11.27 17.94 2.26
CA LEU A 86 -11.08 17.42 0.91
C LEU A 86 -10.25 18.39 0.08
N THR A 87 -9.17 17.91 -0.52
CA THR A 87 -8.36 18.72 -1.43
C THR A 87 -8.83 18.47 -2.85
N VAL A 88 -9.19 19.52 -3.56
CA VAL A 88 -9.67 19.46 -4.95
C VAL A 88 -8.86 20.42 -5.79
N TYR A 89 -8.46 19.96 -6.97
CA TYR A 89 -7.78 20.76 -7.97
C TYR A 89 -8.44 20.56 -9.33
N ARG A 90 -8.55 21.65 -10.10
CA ARG A 90 -8.99 21.65 -11.50
C ARG A 90 -8.11 22.61 -12.28
N GLY A 91 -7.52 22.14 -13.37
CA GLY A 91 -6.63 22.92 -14.20
C GLY A 91 -5.59 22.08 -14.93
N ILE A 92 -4.74 22.78 -15.69
CA ILE A 92 -3.68 22.19 -16.51
C ILE A 92 -2.57 21.64 -15.61
N GLY A 93 -2.02 20.48 -15.98
CA GLY A 93 -0.92 19.87 -15.24
C GLY A 93 -1.36 19.18 -13.94
N ALA A 94 -2.62 18.76 -13.87
CA ALA A 94 -3.21 18.12 -12.69
C ALA A 94 -2.37 16.95 -12.17
N ALA A 95 -1.84 16.07 -13.04
CA ALA A 95 -1.03 14.93 -12.62
C ALA A 95 0.30 15.33 -11.95
N LYS A 96 1.00 16.33 -12.48
CA LYS A 96 2.26 16.82 -11.87
C LYS A 96 2.00 17.46 -10.51
N LEU A 97 0.93 18.26 -10.43
CA LEU A 97 0.53 18.91 -9.18
C LEU A 97 0.04 17.88 -8.16
N LEU A 98 -0.63 16.82 -8.58
CA LEU A 98 -1.03 15.72 -7.73
C LEU A 98 0.19 15.07 -7.08
N VAL A 99 1.19 14.64 -7.87
CA VAL A 99 2.42 14.04 -7.32
C VAL A 99 3.13 15.00 -6.36
N SER A 100 3.20 16.29 -6.71
CA SER A 100 3.77 17.32 -5.83
C SER A 100 3.00 17.44 -4.51
N SER A 101 1.66 17.37 -4.55
CA SER A 101 0.83 17.36 -3.35
C SER A 101 1.06 16.10 -2.52
N MET A 102 1.16 14.93 -3.14
CA MET A 102 1.42 13.68 -2.42
C MET A 102 2.76 13.71 -1.68
N LEU A 103 3.82 14.25 -2.29
CA LEU A 103 5.13 14.40 -1.64
C LEU A 103 5.06 15.33 -0.41
N LYS A 104 4.29 16.42 -0.49
CA LYS A 104 4.04 17.29 0.68
C LYS A 104 3.31 16.54 1.79
N GLU A 105 2.28 15.77 1.45
CA GLU A 105 1.60 14.92 2.45
C GLU A 105 2.57 13.92 3.09
N GLU A 106 3.48 13.35 2.31
CA GLU A 106 4.47 12.40 2.82
C GLU A 106 5.39 13.05 3.86
N GLU A 107 5.87 14.27 3.61
CA GLU A 107 6.70 15.03 4.55
C GLU A 107 5.95 15.37 5.85
N GLU A 108 4.69 15.84 5.72
CA GLU A 108 3.84 16.19 6.86
C GLU A 108 3.52 14.97 7.72
N ILE A 109 3.04 13.88 7.10
CA ILE A 109 2.73 12.62 7.79
C ILE A 109 3.98 12.05 8.45
N SER A 110 5.12 12.05 7.75
CA SER A 110 6.39 11.57 8.30
C SER A 110 6.82 12.35 9.55
N SER A 111 6.62 13.67 9.54
CA SER A 111 6.96 14.54 10.66
C SER A 111 6.06 14.27 11.87
N ILE A 112 4.76 14.05 11.66
CA ILE A 112 3.80 13.68 12.71
C ILE A 112 4.18 12.34 13.34
N LEU A 113 4.43 11.31 12.52
CA LEU A 113 4.79 9.97 13.01
C LEU A 113 6.10 9.98 13.82
N LYS A 114 7.12 10.72 13.38
CA LYS A 114 8.38 10.87 14.14
C LYS A 114 8.17 11.50 15.50
N LYS A 115 7.34 12.55 15.59
CA LYS A 115 7.06 13.25 16.86
C LYS A 115 6.33 12.34 17.85
N ILE A 116 5.36 11.58 17.37
CA ILE A 116 4.56 10.66 18.18
C ILE A 116 5.44 9.62 18.89
N ILE A 117 6.36 8.98 18.15
CA ILE A 117 7.24 7.93 18.70
C ILE A 117 8.11 8.48 19.84
N SER A 118 8.47 9.77 19.82
CA SER A 118 9.34 10.38 20.84
C SER A 118 8.68 10.69 22.19
N LEU A 119 7.34 10.65 22.29
CA LEU A 119 6.59 11.15 23.46
C LEU A 119 6.13 10.08 24.46
N SER A 120 6.34 8.80 24.19
CA SER A 120 5.85 7.71 25.05
C SER A 120 6.57 7.67 26.40
N LYS A 121 5.86 7.88 27.51
CA LYS A 121 6.35 7.63 28.87
C LYS A 121 5.46 6.62 29.57
N PRO A 122 6.02 5.58 30.21
CA PRO A 122 5.24 4.54 30.87
C PRO A 122 4.91 4.91 32.31
N THR A 123 3.67 4.64 32.72
CA THR A 123 3.28 4.55 34.14
C THR A 123 2.37 3.33 34.32
N ASP A 124 2.67 2.53 35.35
CA ASP A 124 1.98 1.29 35.78
C ASP A 124 2.13 -0.01 34.95
N GLU A 125 3.01 -0.03 33.95
CA GLU A 125 3.19 -1.19 33.05
C GLU A 125 3.89 -2.40 33.67
N GLU A 126 4.65 -2.19 34.74
CA GLU A 126 5.55 -3.21 35.30
C GLU A 126 4.78 -4.42 35.87
N LYS A 127 3.59 -4.18 36.44
CA LYS A 127 2.75 -5.24 37.00
C LYS A 127 2.19 -6.14 35.89
N LEU A 128 1.64 -5.54 34.84
CA LEU A 128 1.08 -6.25 33.68
C LEU A 128 2.17 -7.03 32.94
N PHE A 129 3.35 -6.42 32.79
CA PHE A 129 4.50 -7.07 32.17
C PHE A 129 4.95 -8.31 32.95
N LYS A 130 5.01 -8.23 34.28
CA LYS A 130 5.41 -9.35 35.14
C LYS A 130 4.36 -10.47 35.20
N SER A 131 3.07 -10.16 35.17
CA SER A 131 2.00 -11.16 35.25
C SER A 131 1.68 -11.85 33.90
N ALA A 132 2.14 -11.32 32.77
CA ALA A 132 1.87 -11.90 31.46
C ALA A 132 2.45 -13.32 31.31
N VAL A 133 1.62 -14.28 30.92
CA VAL A 133 2.01 -15.69 30.68
C VAL A 133 2.22 -15.95 29.19
N ASN A 134 1.32 -15.44 28.36
CA ASN A 134 1.29 -15.67 26.92
C ASN A 134 1.65 -14.41 26.13
N CYS A 135 2.23 -14.60 24.96
CA CYS A 135 2.57 -13.58 24.00
C CYS A 135 1.28 -13.00 23.41
N GLN A 136 1.10 -11.69 23.48
CA GLN A 136 -0.09 -11.04 22.94
C GLN A 136 -0.19 -11.11 21.41
N LEU A 137 0.90 -11.43 20.71
CA LEU A 137 0.96 -11.45 19.24
C LEU A 137 0.70 -12.85 18.67
N CYS A 138 1.36 -13.89 19.18
CA CYS A 138 1.18 -15.26 18.69
C CYS A 138 0.28 -16.14 19.60
N GLY A 139 0.05 -15.74 20.85
CA GLY A 139 -0.74 -16.50 21.82
C GLY A 139 0.04 -17.55 22.60
N ASP A 140 1.27 -17.88 22.21
CA ASP A 140 2.09 -18.91 22.88
C ASP A 140 2.74 -18.40 24.18
N GLU A 141 3.17 -19.32 25.04
CA GLU A 141 3.80 -18.99 26.32
C GLU A 141 5.13 -18.22 26.17
N LEU A 142 5.30 -17.13 26.94
CA LEU A 142 6.47 -16.23 26.87
C LEU A 142 7.75 -16.84 27.44
N LYS A 143 7.63 -17.69 28.46
CA LYS A 143 8.76 -18.25 29.22
C LYS A 143 9.74 -17.14 29.64
N LYS A 144 11.03 -17.26 29.29
CA LYS A 144 12.09 -16.27 29.56
C LYS A 144 12.28 -15.23 28.44
N ASP A 145 11.67 -15.43 27.27
CA ASP A 145 11.79 -14.53 26.12
C ASP A 145 10.66 -13.51 26.15
N ARG A 146 10.73 -12.56 27.09
CA ARG A 146 9.67 -11.59 27.35
C ARG A 146 10.16 -10.16 27.11
N VAL A 147 9.52 -9.48 26.15
CA VAL A 147 9.74 -8.06 25.87
C VAL A 147 8.43 -7.28 25.94
N ARG A 148 8.52 -5.99 26.21
CA ARG A 148 7.35 -5.09 26.21
C ARG A 148 7.05 -4.69 24.77
N ASP A 149 5.83 -4.92 24.33
CA ASP A 149 5.33 -4.39 23.06
C ASP A 149 4.41 -3.19 23.34
N TYR A 150 4.61 -2.15 22.54
CA TYR A 150 4.00 -0.85 22.69
C TYR A 150 3.26 -0.49 21.41
N ASP A 151 2.16 0.23 21.57
CA ASP A 151 1.49 0.85 20.45
C ASP A 151 2.40 1.91 19.83
N HIS A 152 2.70 1.76 18.54
CA HIS A 152 3.68 2.59 17.85
C HIS A 152 3.19 4.04 17.61
N LEU A 153 1.89 4.30 17.80
CA LEU A 153 1.25 5.60 17.58
C LEU A 153 0.85 6.33 18.87
N THR A 154 0.67 5.60 19.97
CA THR A 154 0.28 6.20 21.25
C THR A 154 1.33 6.02 22.31
N GLY A 155 2.30 5.12 22.09
CA GLY A 155 3.32 4.78 23.08
C GLY A 155 2.79 3.99 24.26
N LYS A 156 1.52 3.57 24.24
CA LYS A 156 0.89 2.84 25.33
C LYS A 156 1.34 1.39 25.29
N TYR A 157 1.63 0.82 26.46
CA TYR A 157 1.85 -0.61 26.58
C TYR A 157 0.64 -1.40 26.10
N LYS A 158 0.88 -2.33 25.18
CA LYS A 158 -0.15 -3.24 24.67
C LYS A 158 -0.12 -4.59 25.39
N GLY A 159 1.07 -5.03 25.79
CA GLY A 159 1.26 -6.34 26.38
C GLY A 159 2.70 -6.84 26.26
N SER A 160 2.88 -8.10 26.61
CA SER A 160 4.17 -8.79 26.53
C SER A 160 4.22 -9.65 25.27
N ALA A 161 5.36 -9.65 24.59
CA ALA A 161 5.59 -10.45 23.39
C ALA A 161 6.94 -11.18 23.47
N HIS A 162 7.13 -12.20 22.63
CA HIS A 162 8.47 -12.74 22.34
C HIS A 162 9.32 -11.70 21.63
N ASN A 163 10.64 -11.76 21.81
CA ASN A 163 11.54 -10.80 21.16
C ASN A 163 11.40 -10.85 19.63
N ILE A 164 11.33 -12.05 19.05
CA ILE A 164 11.15 -12.22 17.60
C ILE A 164 9.78 -11.71 17.11
N CYS A 165 8.72 -11.92 17.89
CA CYS A 165 7.39 -11.40 17.56
C CYS A 165 7.40 -9.86 17.57
N ASN A 166 7.94 -9.25 18.62
CA ASN A 166 8.03 -7.80 18.73
C ASN A 166 8.89 -7.18 17.62
N LEU A 167 10.05 -7.79 17.31
CA LEU A 167 10.95 -7.30 16.26
C LEU A 167 10.34 -7.36 14.85
N ASN A 168 9.43 -8.30 14.62
CA ASN A 168 8.74 -8.43 13.35
C ASN A 168 7.47 -7.58 13.30
N TYR A 169 6.83 -7.31 14.45
CA TYR A 169 5.61 -6.51 14.55
C TYR A 169 5.89 -5.00 14.54
N LYS A 170 6.38 -4.51 13.39
CA LYS A 170 6.79 -3.12 13.19
C LYS A 170 5.75 -2.34 12.39
N LEU A 171 5.55 -1.09 12.78
CA LEU A 171 4.77 -0.13 12.00
C LEU A 171 5.43 0.09 10.62
N SER A 172 4.64 -0.05 9.56
CA SER A 172 5.08 0.32 8.22
C SER A 172 5.13 1.84 8.09
N TRP A 173 6.25 2.34 7.58
CA TRP A 173 6.40 3.75 7.22
C TRP A 173 5.86 4.07 5.82
N LYS A 174 5.37 3.06 5.09
CA LYS A 174 4.75 3.26 3.78
C LYS A 174 3.36 3.89 3.94
N ILE A 175 3.06 4.87 3.10
CA ILE A 175 1.79 5.56 3.04
C ILE A 175 1.09 5.10 1.75
N PRO A 176 0.05 4.25 1.82
CA PRO A 176 -0.68 3.86 0.63
C PRO A 176 -1.44 5.05 0.04
N VAL A 177 -1.27 5.23 -1.26
CA VAL A 177 -2.07 6.11 -2.12
C VAL A 177 -2.97 5.22 -2.94
N ILE A 178 -4.25 5.20 -2.59
CA ILE A 178 -5.25 4.30 -3.14
C ILE A 178 -5.96 5.02 -4.28
N LEU A 179 -5.84 4.42 -5.46
CA LEU A 179 -6.50 4.89 -6.68
C LEU A 179 -7.74 4.04 -6.96
N HIS A 180 -8.80 4.68 -7.44
CA HIS A 180 -9.94 3.99 -8.05
C HIS A 180 -9.61 3.71 -9.53
N ASN A 181 -9.65 2.45 -9.97
CA ASN A 181 -9.45 2.01 -11.37
C ASN A 181 -8.04 2.11 -12.01
N GLY A 182 -6.97 2.20 -11.22
CA GLY A 182 -5.58 2.29 -11.70
C GLY A 182 -5.01 1.06 -12.44
N LYS A 183 -5.74 -0.05 -12.55
CA LYS A 183 -5.20 -1.28 -13.16
C LYS A 183 -4.92 -1.19 -14.67
N HIS A 184 -5.40 -0.13 -15.35
CA HIS A 184 -5.25 0.02 -16.81
C HIS A 184 -4.91 1.46 -17.26
N PHE A 185 -5.49 2.49 -16.63
CA PHE A 185 -5.48 3.84 -17.19
C PHE A 185 -4.70 4.83 -16.30
N ASP A 186 -5.06 4.92 -15.02
CA ASP A 186 -4.57 6.01 -14.16
C ASP A 186 -3.10 5.89 -13.78
N THR A 187 -2.58 4.66 -13.71
CA THR A 187 -1.21 4.41 -13.26
C THR A 187 -0.16 4.89 -14.27
N HIS A 188 -0.45 4.85 -15.58
CA HIS A 188 0.47 5.34 -16.61
C HIS A 188 0.72 6.84 -16.48
N ILE A 189 -0.36 7.60 -16.33
CA ILE A 189 -0.33 9.05 -16.17
C ILE A 189 0.44 9.43 -14.90
N ILE A 190 0.16 8.74 -13.78
CA ILE A 190 0.85 8.97 -12.52
C ILE A 190 2.32 8.62 -12.62
N MET A 191 2.69 7.49 -13.25
CA MET A 191 4.09 7.11 -13.43
C MET A 191 4.87 8.07 -14.32
N GLN A 192 4.26 8.58 -15.39
CA GLN A 192 4.86 9.64 -16.22
C GLN A 192 5.08 10.92 -15.42
N ALA A 193 4.12 11.31 -14.57
CA ALA A 193 4.26 12.45 -13.67
C ALA A 193 5.37 12.22 -12.62
N MET A 194 5.43 11.03 -12.02
CA MET A 194 6.48 10.64 -11.06
C MET A 194 7.87 10.71 -11.67
N GLY A 195 8.05 10.27 -12.93
CA GLY A 195 9.33 10.32 -13.64
C GLY A 195 9.91 11.74 -13.82
N GLN A 196 9.12 12.79 -13.59
CA GLN A 196 9.59 14.18 -13.59
C GLN A 196 10.29 14.58 -12.29
N PHE A 197 10.13 13.81 -11.20
CA PHE A 197 10.73 14.05 -9.89
C PHE A 197 11.98 13.18 -9.72
N LYS A 198 13.09 13.62 -10.33
CA LYS A 198 14.34 12.84 -10.43
C LYS A 198 15.09 12.63 -9.11
N ASP A 199 14.78 13.44 -8.10
CA ASP A 199 15.46 13.39 -6.79
C ASP A 199 14.89 12.30 -5.87
N GLU A 200 13.75 11.71 -6.23
CA GLU A 200 13.09 10.68 -5.43
C GLU A 200 13.35 9.27 -5.95
N LYS A 201 13.53 8.32 -5.03
CA LYS A 201 13.68 6.91 -5.40
C LYS A 201 12.32 6.36 -5.84
N ILE A 202 12.22 6.01 -7.12
CA ILE A 202 11.05 5.36 -7.70
C ILE A 202 11.29 3.85 -7.77
N ASP A 203 10.32 3.06 -7.29
CA ASP A 203 10.32 1.59 -7.40
C ASP A 203 8.95 1.11 -7.91
N CYS A 204 8.94 0.10 -8.77
CA CYS A 204 7.75 -0.36 -9.46
C CYS A 204 7.74 -1.89 -9.63
N SER A 205 6.61 -2.51 -9.29
CA SER A 205 6.32 -3.91 -9.58
C SER A 205 5.26 -3.99 -10.67
N ALA A 206 5.61 -4.55 -11.82
CA ALA A 206 4.75 -4.65 -12.98
C ALA A 206 4.44 -6.10 -13.34
N ASN A 207 3.20 -6.36 -13.78
CA ASN A 207 2.81 -7.62 -14.43
C ASN A 207 3.19 -7.63 -15.91
N SER A 208 3.15 -6.46 -16.56
CA SER A 208 3.56 -6.24 -17.95
C SER A 208 3.98 -4.79 -18.14
N MET A 209 4.50 -4.42 -19.31
CA MET A 209 4.86 -3.03 -19.64
C MET A 209 3.67 -2.06 -19.58
N GLU A 210 2.44 -2.57 -19.62
CA GLU A 210 1.18 -1.82 -19.59
C GLU A 210 0.36 -2.03 -18.30
N LYS A 211 0.82 -2.92 -17.41
CA LYS A 211 0.05 -3.29 -16.21
C LYS A 211 0.95 -3.26 -14.99
N TYR A 212 0.87 -2.17 -14.26
CA TYR A 212 1.58 -1.98 -13.00
C TYR A 212 0.73 -2.49 -11.83
N ILE A 213 1.37 -3.24 -10.92
CA ILE A 213 0.72 -3.79 -9.72
C ILE A 213 0.80 -2.75 -8.60
N THR A 214 2.00 -2.22 -8.39
CA THR A 214 2.28 -1.18 -7.39
C THR A 214 3.44 -0.33 -7.86
N SER A 215 3.35 0.98 -7.63
CA SER A 215 4.44 1.92 -7.88
C SER A 215 4.68 2.73 -6.61
N SER A 216 5.92 3.14 -6.36
CA SER A 216 6.28 3.88 -5.15
C SER A 216 7.27 4.98 -5.45
N VAL A 217 7.17 6.06 -4.69
CA VAL A 217 8.10 7.20 -4.68
C VAL A 217 8.29 7.62 -3.23
N GLY A 218 9.54 7.66 -2.77
CA GLY A 218 9.82 7.90 -1.36
C GLY A 218 9.11 6.88 -0.46
N LYS A 219 8.23 7.35 0.44
CA LYS A 219 7.38 6.48 1.29
C LYS A 219 5.98 6.23 0.75
N LEU A 220 5.59 6.88 -0.34
CA LEU A 220 4.27 6.72 -0.93
C LEU A 220 4.22 5.42 -1.72
N GLN A 221 3.15 4.65 -1.54
CA GLN A 221 2.91 3.43 -2.28
C GLN A 221 1.57 3.53 -3.01
N PHE A 222 1.62 3.77 -4.32
CA PHE A 222 0.46 3.78 -5.18
C PHE A 222 -0.04 2.35 -5.38
N VAL A 223 -1.27 2.13 -4.93
CA VAL A 223 -1.98 0.85 -5.01
C VAL A 223 -3.32 1.08 -5.67
N ASN A 224 -3.72 0.14 -6.51
CA ASN A 224 -5.08 0.14 -7.06
C ASN A 224 -6.02 -0.58 -6.08
N SER A 225 -7.20 0.00 -5.86
CA SER A 225 -8.30 -0.64 -5.14
C SER A 225 -8.94 -1.80 -5.91
#